data_AF-A0A840IE98-F1
#
_entry.id   AF-A0A840IE98-F1
#
_cell.length_a   1.000
_cell.length_b   1.000
_cell.length_c   1.000
_cell.angle_alpha   90.00
_cell.angle_beta   90.00
_cell.angle_gamma   90.00
#
_symmetry.space_group_name_H-M   'P 1'
#
loop_
_entity.id
_entity.type
_entity.pdbx_description
1 polymer ?
#
loop_
_entity_poly.entity_id
_entity_poly.type
_entity_poly.pdbx_seq_one_letter_code
_entity_poly.pdbx_strand_id
1 'polypeptide(L)'
;MSPLARDLLSEWRFDPGLMLALAACAGAYLAGVRRVRRWPATSTAAFLAGLALLGVALESGLHAVGERLLSVHMVQHLVLLVAVPPLLIAGRPQALALRALPPASRRALARLLGGRTARVATDPIVVLALLSVVLVATHLPAFYDAAVRSPLLHDAEHVLYLTAALLFWIPVLALPPQPRARSPLVRVLLVLASMPAMTAVGVALATASTVVYAPYADGAARYGTDALADQRLAGTIMWIGGSALMALLAVAIGWRAVLAEEQRQLVRERAGGASAGVVVRERGAGAEARQVVRERAGGAGAGADVREGGAGVEARQLVRERAGGAGAGADGSRSREQPPAGSTPRTGGSA
;
A
#
# COMPACT_ATOMS: atom_id res chain seq x y z
N MET A 1 3.67 39.14 15.36
CA MET A 1 4.01 37.97 14.53
C MET A 1 5.44 38.15 14.02
N SER A 2 6.33 37.17 14.20
CA SER A 2 7.72 37.27 13.73
C SER A 2 7.79 37.36 12.20
N PRO A 3 8.86 37.95 11.62
CA PRO A 3 9.04 38.00 10.16
C PRO A 3 8.99 36.61 9.53
N LEU A 4 9.60 35.62 10.19
CA LEU A 4 9.56 34.22 9.77
C LEU A 4 8.12 33.68 9.67
N ALA A 5 7.33 33.84 10.73
CA ALA A 5 5.95 33.34 10.75
C ALA A 5 5.07 34.07 9.73
N ARG A 6 5.33 35.36 9.48
CA ARG A 6 4.65 36.12 8.43
C ARG A 6 4.96 35.54 7.07
N ASP A 7 6.24 35.46 6.70
CA ASP A 7 6.66 35.05 5.36
C ASP A 7 6.24 33.61 5.07
N LEU A 8 6.32 32.70 6.05
CA LEU A 8 5.82 31.32 5.92
C LEU A 8 4.32 31.25 5.59
N LEU A 9 3.51 32.15 6.12
CA LEU A 9 2.05 32.15 5.91
C LEU A 9 1.63 32.96 4.68
N SER A 10 2.36 34.03 4.35
CA SER A 10 1.95 35.00 3.32
C SER A 10 2.65 34.84 1.97
N GLU A 11 3.88 34.32 1.92
CA GLU A 11 4.61 34.19 0.65
C GLU A 11 4.17 32.95 -0.13
N TRP A 12 3.08 33.10 -0.89
CA TRP A 12 2.67 32.10 -1.86
C TRP A 12 3.14 32.52 -3.25
N ARG A 13 3.84 31.61 -3.92
CA ARG A 13 4.15 31.70 -5.34
C ARG A 13 3.34 30.58 -5.99
N PHE A 14 2.66 30.87 -7.09
CA PHE A 14 1.88 29.87 -7.80
C PHE A 14 2.48 29.72 -9.18
N ASP A 15 3.37 28.74 -9.34
CA ASP A 15 3.87 28.39 -10.65
C ASP A 15 2.73 27.78 -11.50
N PRO A 16 2.37 28.41 -12.64
CA PRO A 16 1.28 27.90 -13.46
C PRO A 16 1.53 26.48 -13.98
N GLY A 17 2.78 26.11 -14.23
CA GLY A 17 3.18 24.80 -14.72
C GLY A 17 2.95 23.70 -13.68
N LEU A 18 3.42 23.90 -12.46
CA LEU A 18 3.23 23.00 -11.34
C LEU A 18 1.74 22.90 -10.96
N MET A 19 1.03 24.04 -10.87
CA MET A 19 -0.42 24.04 -10.61
C MET A 19 -1.19 23.24 -11.66
N LEU A 20 -0.87 23.43 -12.94
CA LEU A 20 -1.49 22.68 -14.02
C LEU A 20 -1.16 21.18 -13.91
N ALA A 21 0.08 20.82 -13.59
CA ALA A 21 0.48 19.42 -13.40
C ALA A 21 -0.24 18.76 -12.22
N LEU A 22 -0.35 19.44 -11.08
CA LEU A 22 -1.09 18.96 -9.91
C LEU A 22 -2.58 18.81 -10.20
N ALA A 23 -3.19 19.80 -10.87
CA ALA A 23 -4.59 19.77 -11.28
C ALA A 23 -4.85 18.64 -12.29
N ALA A 24 -3.95 18.43 -13.25
CA ALA A 24 -4.03 17.34 -14.21
C ALA A 24 -3.93 15.97 -13.53
N CYS A 25 -3.01 15.80 -12.58
CA CYS A 25 -2.89 14.59 -11.77
C CYS A 25 -4.15 14.32 -10.94
N ALA A 26 -4.67 15.33 -10.25
CA ALA A 26 -5.90 15.23 -9.46
C ALA A 26 -7.11 14.90 -10.33
N GLY A 27 -7.26 15.60 -11.47
CA GLY A 27 -8.35 15.40 -12.43
C GLY A 27 -8.31 14.01 -13.05
N ALA A 28 -7.14 13.54 -13.49
CA ALA A 28 -6.96 12.19 -14.03
C ALA A 28 -7.29 11.10 -13.00
N TYR A 29 -6.83 11.28 -11.76
CA TYR A 29 -7.13 10.36 -10.67
C TYR A 29 -8.64 10.32 -10.37
N LEU A 30 -9.29 11.47 -10.20
CA LEU A 30 -10.73 11.56 -9.92
C LEU A 30 -11.58 11.03 -11.08
N ALA A 31 -11.18 11.26 -12.32
CA ALA A 31 -11.81 10.65 -13.50
C ALA A 31 -11.69 9.11 -13.47
N GLY A 32 -10.55 8.58 -13.03
CA GLY A 32 -10.38 7.15 -12.76
C GLY A 32 -11.32 6.64 -11.67
N VAL A 33 -11.43 7.36 -10.55
CA VAL A 33 -12.33 7.00 -9.43
C VAL A 33 -13.78 6.90 -9.89
N ARG A 34 -14.24 7.83 -10.73
CA ARG A 34 -15.61 7.82 -11.29
C ARG A 34 -15.89 6.60 -12.17
N ARG A 35 -14.87 5.99 -12.77
CA ARG A 35 -15.00 4.79 -13.64
C ARG A 35 -14.96 3.47 -12.88
N VAL A 36 -14.55 3.46 -11.61
CA VAL A 36 -14.36 2.24 -10.84
C VAL A 36 -15.41 2.14 -9.73
N ARG A 37 -16.26 1.11 -9.81
CA ARG A 37 -17.26 0.83 -8.77
C ARG A 37 -16.57 0.50 -7.45
N ARG A 38 -17.02 1.11 -6.34
CA ARG A 38 -16.53 0.89 -4.96
C ARG A 38 -15.02 1.15 -4.80
N TRP A 39 -14.56 2.36 -5.16
CA TRP A 39 -13.20 2.80 -4.82
C TRP A 39 -13.12 3.30 -3.36
N PRO A 40 -12.08 2.93 -2.58
CA PRO A 40 -11.96 3.38 -1.19
C PRO A 40 -11.80 4.89 -1.09
N ALA A 41 -12.70 5.56 -0.34
CA ALA A 41 -12.63 7.01 -0.11
C ALA A 41 -11.31 7.41 0.58
N THR A 42 -10.77 6.55 1.44
CA THR A 42 -9.48 6.76 2.10
C THR A 42 -8.30 6.79 1.13
N SER A 43 -8.33 6.01 0.05
CA SER A 43 -7.32 6.09 -1.02
C SER A 43 -7.44 7.41 -1.79
N THR A 44 -8.67 7.87 -2.08
CA THR A 44 -8.86 9.19 -2.70
C THR A 44 -8.35 10.32 -1.80
N ALA A 45 -8.71 10.30 -0.52
CA ALA A 45 -8.27 11.30 0.45
C ALA A 45 -6.74 11.31 0.58
N ALA A 46 -6.09 10.15 0.67
CA ALA A 46 -4.63 10.06 0.75
C ALA A 46 -3.94 10.62 -0.50
N PHE A 47 -4.44 10.29 -1.70
CA PHE A 47 -3.86 10.80 -2.95
C PHE A 47 -3.98 12.32 -3.05
N LEU A 48 -5.17 12.87 -2.80
CA LEU A 48 -5.40 14.31 -2.85
C LEU A 48 -4.63 15.05 -1.75
N ALA A 49 -4.54 14.48 -0.55
CA ALA A 49 -3.70 15.03 0.52
C ALA A 49 -2.22 15.04 0.14
N GLY A 50 -1.72 13.99 -0.53
CA GLY A 50 -0.35 13.95 -1.05
C GLY A 50 -0.09 15.04 -2.10
N LEU A 51 -1.02 15.25 -3.04
CA LEU A 51 -0.91 16.32 -4.04
C LEU A 51 -1.01 17.72 -3.40
N ALA A 52 -1.93 17.91 -2.46
CA ALA A 52 -2.07 19.17 -1.75
C ALA A 52 -0.81 19.47 -0.93
N LEU A 53 -0.26 18.48 -0.22
CA LEU A 53 0.96 18.63 0.55
C LEU A 53 2.18 18.91 -0.35
N LEU A 54 2.25 18.30 -1.53
CA LEU A 54 3.27 18.60 -2.53
C LEU A 54 3.15 20.06 -3.02
N GLY A 55 1.94 20.51 -3.34
CA GLY A 55 1.69 21.91 -3.71
C GLY A 55 2.08 22.87 -2.59
N VAL A 56 1.63 22.64 -1.36
CA VAL A 56 2.03 23.43 -0.20
C VAL A 56 3.56 23.45 -0.05
N ALA A 57 4.23 22.31 -0.18
CA ALA A 57 5.66 22.23 0.01
C ALA A 57 6.46 23.04 -1.02
N LEU A 58 5.98 23.17 -2.26
CA LEU A 58 6.70 23.82 -3.36
C LEU A 58 6.22 25.26 -3.64
N GLU A 59 5.03 25.64 -3.20
CA GLU A 59 4.37 26.90 -3.63
C GLU A 59 4.06 27.83 -2.45
N SER A 60 4.06 27.31 -1.22
CA SER A 60 3.86 28.13 -0.03
C SER A 60 5.14 28.79 0.45
N GLY A 61 5.03 29.57 1.53
CA GLY A 61 6.18 30.19 2.19
C GLY A 61 7.22 29.17 2.66
N LEU A 62 6.88 27.87 2.76
CA LEU A 62 7.87 26.83 3.03
C LEU A 62 8.98 26.80 1.96
N HIS A 63 8.61 26.92 0.69
CA HIS A 63 9.59 26.98 -0.40
C HIS A 63 10.33 28.31 -0.40
N ALA A 64 9.60 29.43 -0.37
CA ALA A 64 10.20 30.77 -0.46
C ALA A 64 11.16 31.07 0.70
N VAL A 65 10.81 30.66 1.92
CA VAL A 65 11.68 30.79 3.09
C VAL A 65 12.78 29.72 3.06
N GLY A 66 12.52 28.53 2.52
CA GLY A 66 13.54 27.49 2.30
C GLY A 66 14.69 27.93 1.38
N GLU A 67 14.43 28.82 0.42
CA GLU A 67 15.50 29.45 -0.38
C GLU A 67 16.40 30.39 0.45
N ARG A 68 15.99 30.78 1.65
CA ARG A 68 16.68 31.75 2.52
C ARG A 68 17.15 31.19 3.86
N LEU A 69 16.59 30.08 4.32
CA LEU A 69 16.99 29.36 5.52
C LEU A 69 17.16 27.88 5.21
N LEU A 70 18.36 27.35 5.44
CA LEU A 70 18.67 25.94 5.25
C LEU A 70 17.84 25.07 6.20
N SER A 71 17.53 25.55 7.41
CA SER A 71 16.67 24.81 8.34
C SER A 71 15.26 24.58 7.79
N VAL A 72 14.68 25.60 7.15
CA VAL A 72 13.37 25.52 6.52
C VAL A 72 13.42 24.68 5.24
N HIS A 73 14.51 24.79 4.48
CA HIS A 73 14.78 23.92 3.33
C HIS A 73 14.84 22.44 3.74
N MET A 74 15.49 22.10 4.86
CA MET A 74 15.52 20.73 5.35
C MET A 74 14.13 20.23 5.77
N VAL A 75 13.28 21.09 6.34
CA VAL A 75 11.88 20.74 6.60
C VAL A 75 11.14 20.43 5.28
N GLN A 76 11.35 21.26 4.25
CA GLN A 76 10.78 21.04 2.92
C GLN A 76 11.22 19.69 2.33
N HIS A 77 12.51 19.38 2.36
CA HIS A 77 13.05 18.10 1.88
C HIS A 77 12.50 16.91 2.67
N LEU A 78 12.34 17.02 4.00
CA LEU A 78 11.72 15.96 4.80
C LEU A 78 10.23 15.74 4.44
N VAL A 79 9.49 16.81 4.16
CA VAL A 79 8.09 16.70 3.69
C VAL A 79 8.03 15.97 2.35
N LEU A 80 8.89 16.34 1.39
CA LEU A 80 8.96 15.73 0.06
C LEU A 80 9.45 14.28 0.09
N LEU A 81 10.32 13.94 1.04
CA LEU A 81 10.93 12.62 1.15
C LEU A 81 10.07 11.64 1.95
N VAL A 82 9.43 12.11 3.03
CA VAL A 82 8.83 11.23 4.05
C VAL A 82 7.31 11.33 4.11
N ALA A 83 6.72 12.49 3.81
CA ALA A 83 5.28 12.68 3.95
C ALA A 83 4.52 12.53 2.61
N VAL A 84 4.98 13.23 1.56
CA VAL A 84 4.31 13.24 0.25
C VAL A 84 4.26 11.85 -0.41
N PRO A 85 5.36 11.09 -0.53
CA PRO A 85 5.36 9.85 -1.30
C PRO A 85 4.46 8.77 -0.70
N PRO A 86 4.47 8.52 0.63
CA PRO A 86 3.53 7.57 1.23
C PRO A 86 2.06 7.90 0.99
N LEU A 87 1.67 9.18 1.03
CA LEU A 87 0.31 9.63 0.76
C LEU A 87 -0.10 9.36 -0.69
N LEU A 88 0.76 9.73 -1.65
CA LEU A 88 0.52 9.46 -3.08
C LEU A 88 0.40 7.96 -3.37
N ILE A 89 1.27 7.15 -2.77
CA ILE A 89 1.28 5.69 -2.95
C ILE A 89 0.08 5.03 -2.26
N ALA A 90 -0.34 5.53 -1.09
CA ALA A 90 -1.56 5.09 -0.40
C ALA A 90 -2.84 5.37 -1.20
N GLY A 91 -2.77 6.33 -2.13
CA GLY A 91 -3.74 6.55 -3.18
C GLY A 91 -3.87 5.40 -4.19
N ARG A 92 -2.89 4.51 -4.28
CA ARG A 92 -2.88 3.35 -5.19
C ARG A 92 -3.22 3.73 -6.65
N PRO A 93 -2.63 4.80 -7.22
CA PRO A 93 -2.97 5.27 -8.57
C PRO A 93 -2.76 4.19 -9.65
N GLN A 94 -1.76 3.32 -9.47
CA GLN A 94 -1.51 2.18 -10.36
C GLN A 94 -2.67 1.17 -10.37
N ALA A 95 -3.21 0.82 -9.20
CA ALA A 95 -4.36 -0.08 -9.10
C ALA A 95 -5.63 0.56 -9.68
N LEU A 96 -5.79 1.88 -9.48
CA LEU A 96 -6.88 2.64 -10.07
C LEU A 96 -6.81 2.61 -11.60
N ALA A 97 -5.65 2.94 -12.16
CA ALA A 97 -5.41 2.95 -13.59
C ALA A 97 -5.67 1.57 -14.22
N LEU A 98 -5.17 0.48 -13.61
CA LEU A 98 -5.44 -0.88 -14.10
C LEU A 98 -6.92 -1.27 -14.09
N ARG A 99 -7.75 -0.68 -13.21
CA ARG A 99 -9.19 -0.93 -13.14
C ARG A 99 -10.01 -0.02 -14.04
N ALA A 100 -9.56 1.22 -14.23
CA ALA A 100 -10.27 2.25 -14.99
C ALA A 100 -9.96 2.23 -16.50
N LEU A 101 -8.78 1.74 -16.89
CA LEU A 101 -8.33 1.78 -18.29
C LEU A 101 -8.99 0.70 -19.18
N PRO A 102 -9.22 1.00 -20.48
CA PRO A 102 -9.64 0.01 -21.47
C PRO A 102 -8.67 -1.17 -21.59
N PRO A 103 -9.10 -2.33 -22.12
CA PRO A 103 -8.29 -3.56 -22.13
C PRO A 103 -6.90 -3.43 -22.75
N ALA A 104 -6.74 -2.67 -23.85
CA ALA A 104 -5.45 -2.48 -24.51
C ALA A 104 -4.46 -1.70 -23.62
N SER A 105 -4.86 -0.53 -23.13
CA SER A 105 -4.04 0.32 -22.26
C SER A 105 -3.76 -0.35 -20.92
N ARG A 106 -4.73 -1.10 -20.37
CA ARG A 106 -4.54 -1.92 -19.16
C ARG A 106 -3.46 -2.98 -19.35
N ARG A 107 -3.43 -3.67 -20.50
CA ARG A 107 -2.38 -4.66 -20.80
C ARG A 107 -1.01 -3.99 -20.96
N ALA A 108 -0.94 -2.85 -21.63
CA ALA A 108 0.30 -2.09 -21.76
C ALA A 108 0.84 -1.66 -20.39
N LEU A 109 -0.01 -1.09 -19.54
CA LEU A 109 0.36 -0.70 -18.18
C LEU A 109 0.78 -1.90 -17.33
N ALA A 110 0.06 -3.02 -17.41
CA ALA A 110 0.44 -4.24 -16.68
C ALA A 110 1.81 -4.78 -17.12
N ARG A 111 2.14 -4.73 -18.42
CA ARG A 111 3.47 -5.11 -18.93
C ARG A 111 4.55 -4.15 -18.44
N LEU A 112 4.28 -2.85 -18.44
CA LEU A 112 5.21 -1.83 -17.94
C LEU A 112 5.52 -2.07 -16.46
N LEU A 113 4.49 -2.18 -15.63
CA LEU A 113 4.62 -2.40 -14.18
C LEU A 113 5.18 -3.79 -13.82
N GLY A 114 4.96 -4.80 -14.66
CA GLY A 114 5.46 -6.16 -14.46
C GLY A 114 6.82 -6.48 -15.10
N GLY A 115 7.33 -5.57 -15.93
CA GLY A 115 8.54 -5.72 -16.74
C GLY A 115 9.83 -5.71 -15.92
N ARG A 116 10.95 -6.02 -16.57
CA ARG A 116 12.28 -6.04 -15.94
C ARG A 116 12.66 -4.67 -15.37
N THR A 117 12.41 -3.59 -16.12
CA THR A 117 12.72 -2.21 -15.69
C THR A 117 12.00 -1.85 -14.40
N ALA A 118 10.69 -2.09 -14.29
CA ALA A 118 9.95 -1.83 -13.07
C ALA A 118 10.43 -2.67 -11.87
N ARG A 119 10.85 -3.93 -12.11
CA ARG A 119 11.42 -4.78 -11.06
C ARG A 119 12.75 -4.26 -10.53
N VAL A 120 13.65 -3.84 -11.43
CA VAL A 120 14.93 -3.24 -11.04
C VAL A 120 14.72 -1.90 -10.35
N ALA A 121 13.85 -1.04 -10.90
CA ALA A 121 13.56 0.29 -10.34
C ALA A 121 12.85 0.24 -8.98
N THR A 122 12.32 -0.90 -8.58
CA THR A 122 11.67 -1.12 -7.27
C THR A 122 12.40 -2.17 -6.43
N ASP A 123 13.60 -2.57 -6.84
CA ASP A 123 14.41 -3.50 -6.07
C ASP A 123 14.93 -2.81 -4.79
N PRO A 124 14.79 -3.42 -3.60
CA PRO A 124 15.22 -2.89 -2.31
C PRO A 124 16.62 -2.28 -2.29
N ILE A 125 17.60 -2.96 -2.91
CA ILE A 125 18.99 -2.50 -2.90
C ILE A 125 19.13 -1.31 -3.85
N VAL A 126 18.50 -1.38 -5.03
CA VAL A 126 18.54 -0.31 -6.03
C VAL A 126 17.89 0.97 -5.49
N VAL A 127 16.70 0.88 -4.89
CA VAL A 127 16.01 2.06 -4.37
C VAL A 127 16.70 2.64 -3.14
N LEU A 128 17.30 1.80 -2.30
CA LEU A 128 18.07 2.25 -1.15
C LEU A 128 19.35 2.97 -1.60
N ALA A 129 20.08 2.37 -2.55
CA ALA A 129 21.28 2.97 -3.12
C ALA A 129 20.96 4.27 -3.85
N LEU A 130 19.92 4.29 -4.69
CA LEU A 130 19.45 5.49 -5.38
C LEU A 130 19.12 6.60 -4.38
N LEU A 131 18.32 6.30 -3.36
CA LEU A 131 17.94 7.31 -2.37
C LEU A 131 19.16 7.84 -1.61
N SER A 132 20.07 6.94 -1.21
CA SER A 132 21.30 7.31 -0.49
C SER A 132 22.22 8.17 -1.35
N VAL A 133 22.40 7.81 -2.63
CA VAL A 133 23.21 8.56 -3.58
C VAL A 133 22.62 9.94 -3.84
N VAL A 134 21.31 10.03 -4.10
CA VAL A 134 20.64 11.32 -4.29
C VAL A 134 20.84 12.18 -3.06
N LEU A 135 20.59 11.64 -1.85
CA LEU A 135 20.73 12.38 -0.61
C LEU A 135 22.14 12.90 -0.38
N VAL A 136 23.16 12.06 -0.57
CA VAL A 136 24.56 12.47 -0.37
C VAL A 136 25.02 13.43 -1.45
N ALA A 137 24.70 13.16 -2.72
CA ALA A 137 25.18 13.93 -3.86
C ALA A 137 24.61 15.37 -3.87
N THR A 138 23.34 15.54 -3.52
CA THR A 138 22.71 16.87 -3.47
C THR A 138 23.25 17.73 -2.33
N HIS A 139 23.74 17.10 -1.27
CA HIS A 139 24.36 17.76 -0.12
C HIS A 139 25.87 17.95 -0.27
N LEU A 140 26.44 17.65 -1.43
CA LEU A 140 27.80 18.06 -1.74
C LEU A 140 27.81 19.57 -2.02
N PRO A 141 28.74 20.35 -1.42
CA PRO A 141 28.79 21.80 -1.60
C PRO A 141 28.82 22.22 -3.08
N ALA A 142 29.57 21.49 -3.90
CA ALA A 142 29.66 21.77 -5.33
C ALA A 142 28.34 21.60 -6.09
N PHE A 143 27.53 20.59 -5.72
CA PHE A 143 26.19 20.42 -6.30
C PHE A 143 25.26 21.52 -5.80
N TYR A 144 25.26 21.74 -4.49
CA TYR A 144 24.41 22.73 -3.84
C TYR A 144 24.62 24.13 -4.42
N ASP A 145 25.87 24.57 -4.51
CA ASP A 145 26.25 25.86 -5.09
C ASP A 145 25.81 25.98 -6.56
N ALA A 146 25.84 24.87 -7.31
CA ALA A 146 25.34 24.85 -8.68
C ALA A 146 23.81 24.97 -8.73
N ALA A 147 23.09 24.28 -7.83
CA ALA A 147 21.63 24.30 -7.74
C ALA A 147 21.12 25.70 -7.40
N VAL A 148 21.73 26.38 -6.42
CA VAL A 148 21.35 27.76 -6.05
C VAL A 148 21.52 28.75 -7.20
N ARG A 149 22.51 28.56 -8.08
CA ARG A 149 22.76 29.44 -9.23
C ARG A 149 21.86 29.15 -10.43
N SER A 150 21.17 28.01 -10.45
CA SER A 150 20.40 27.55 -11.61
C SER A 150 19.01 27.07 -11.18
N PRO A 151 17.95 27.87 -11.39
CA PRO A 151 16.57 27.48 -11.08
C PRO A 151 16.20 26.13 -11.67
N LEU A 152 16.63 25.86 -12.92
CA LEU A 152 16.39 24.57 -13.57
C LEU A 152 17.04 23.40 -12.83
N LEU A 153 18.23 23.60 -12.25
CA LEU A 153 18.93 22.53 -11.53
C LEU A 153 18.30 22.31 -10.15
N HIS A 154 17.84 23.37 -9.50
CA HIS A 154 17.08 23.30 -8.26
C HIS A 154 15.72 22.60 -8.46
N ASP A 155 15.00 22.88 -9.54
CA ASP A 155 13.77 22.17 -9.89
C ASP A 155 14.05 20.70 -10.21
N ALA A 156 15.12 20.42 -10.96
CA ALA A 156 15.55 19.07 -11.26
C ALA A 156 15.94 18.30 -10.00
N GLU A 157 16.55 18.95 -9.00
CA GLU A 157 16.83 18.37 -7.69
C GLU A 157 15.54 17.96 -6.98
N HIS A 158 14.53 18.83 -6.92
CA HIS A 158 13.24 18.49 -6.30
C HIS A 158 12.56 17.29 -6.99
N VAL A 159 12.58 17.27 -8.33
CA VAL A 159 12.05 16.15 -9.11
C VAL A 159 12.82 14.87 -8.84
N LEU A 160 14.16 14.94 -8.78
CA LEU A 160 15.03 13.80 -8.49
C LEU A 160 14.77 13.25 -7.09
N TYR A 161 14.66 14.13 -6.09
CA TYR A 161 14.32 13.77 -4.70
C TYR A 161 12.97 13.08 -4.62
N LEU A 162 11.92 13.72 -5.16
CA LEU A 162 10.57 13.15 -5.13
C LEU A 162 10.50 11.81 -5.86
N THR A 163 11.20 11.67 -6.98
CA THR A 163 11.25 10.42 -7.76
C THR A 163 11.96 9.32 -6.98
N ALA A 164 13.14 9.59 -6.42
CA ALA A 164 13.88 8.63 -5.60
C ALA A 164 13.05 8.21 -4.37
N ALA A 165 12.37 9.17 -3.72
CA ALA A 165 11.49 8.92 -2.59
C ALA A 165 10.30 8.04 -2.97
N LEU A 166 9.60 8.35 -4.08
CA LEU A 166 8.50 7.52 -4.59
C LEU A 166 8.96 6.09 -4.87
N LEU A 167 10.10 5.92 -5.54
CA LEU A 167 10.66 4.59 -5.83
C LEU A 167 11.01 3.83 -4.55
N PHE A 168 11.59 4.49 -3.55
CA PHE A 168 11.88 3.91 -2.23
C PHE A 168 10.62 3.47 -1.49
N TRP A 169 9.58 4.31 -1.47
CA TRP A 169 8.37 4.03 -0.71
C TRP A 169 7.47 2.96 -1.34
N ILE A 170 7.59 2.68 -2.64
CA ILE A 170 6.84 1.61 -3.31
C ILE A 170 7.05 0.25 -2.63
N PRO A 171 8.27 -0.33 -2.56
CA PRO A 171 8.50 -1.61 -1.89
C PRO A 171 8.31 -1.54 -0.38
N VAL A 172 8.49 -0.37 0.25
CA VAL A 172 8.27 -0.18 1.70
C VAL A 172 6.79 -0.23 2.08
N LEU A 173 5.89 0.35 1.29
CA LEU A 173 4.45 0.26 1.55
C LEU A 173 3.84 -1.05 1.03
N ALA A 174 4.43 -1.63 -0.01
CA ALA A 174 4.05 -2.92 -0.58
C ALA A 174 2.54 -3.06 -0.90
N LEU A 175 1.91 -1.97 -1.35
CA LEU A 175 0.48 -1.95 -1.66
C LEU A 175 0.18 -2.61 -3.01
N PRO A 176 -0.99 -3.25 -3.18
CA PRO A 176 -1.36 -3.85 -4.47
C PRO A 176 -1.44 -2.76 -5.56
N PRO A 177 -1.01 -3.06 -6.81
CA PRO A 177 -0.98 -4.38 -7.43
C PRO A 177 0.40 -5.09 -7.40
N GLN A 178 1.32 -4.71 -6.51
CA GLN A 178 2.66 -5.32 -6.48
C GLN A 178 2.62 -6.85 -6.41
N PRO A 179 3.10 -7.57 -7.45
CA PRO A 179 2.97 -9.02 -7.53
C PRO A 179 3.76 -9.78 -6.45
N ARG A 180 4.81 -9.15 -5.89
CA ARG A 180 5.68 -9.70 -4.85
C ARG A 180 5.84 -8.68 -3.73
N ALA A 181 4.78 -8.46 -2.97
CA ALA A 181 4.85 -7.65 -1.76
C ALA A 181 5.97 -8.19 -0.85
N ARG A 182 6.85 -7.29 -0.39
CA ARG A 182 7.99 -7.66 0.45
C ARG A 182 7.53 -8.04 1.86
N SER A 183 8.27 -8.94 2.52
CA SER A 183 7.96 -9.32 3.89
C SER A 183 8.04 -8.09 4.81
N PRO A 184 7.27 -8.02 5.90
CA PRO A 184 7.34 -6.93 6.85
C PRO A 184 8.75 -6.65 7.38
N LEU A 185 9.53 -7.70 7.65
CA LEU A 185 10.91 -7.57 8.10
C LEU A 185 11.76 -6.82 7.06
N VAL A 186 11.69 -7.19 5.78
CA VAL A 186 12.42 -6.50 4.70
C VAL A 186 12.01 -5.04 4.62
N ARG A 187 10.71 -4.73 4.80
CA ARG A 187 10.19 -3.36 4.75
C ARG A 187 10.72 -2.51 5.91
N VAL A 188 10.75 -3.06 7.13
CA VAL A 188 11.34 -2.41 8.31
C VAL A 188 12.84 -2.19 8.10
N LEU A 189 13.57 -3.23 7.67
CA LEU A 189 15.00 -3.15 7.40
C LEU A 189 15.33 -2.12 6.33
N LEU A 190 14.51 -1.97 5.28
CA LEU A 190 14.69 -0.93 4.28
C LEU A 190 14.59 0.48 4.85
N VAL A 191 13.59 0.72 5.71
CA VAL A 191 13.43 2.02 6.38
C VAL A 191 14.64 2.30 7.28
N LEU A 192 15.02 1.34 8.12
CA LEU A 192 16.19 1.49 9.00
C LEU A 192 17.49 1.68 8.21
N ALA A 193 17.68 0.94 7.12
CA ALA A 193 18.89 1.01 6.29
C ALA A 193 19.00 2.32 5.48
N SER A 194 17.90 3.09 5.32
CA SER A 194 17.94 4.43 4.71
C SER A 194 18.44 5.52 5.66
N MET A 195 18.38 5.28 6.98
CA MET A 195 18.74 6.27 8.00
C MET A 195 20.23 6.63 8.07
N PRO A 196 21.21 5.73 7.82
CA PRO A 196 22.63 6.06 7.89
C PRO A 196 23.07 7.19 6.95
N ALA A 197 22.63 7.19 5.69
CA ALA A 197 23.00 8.25 4.74
C ALA A 197 22.50 9.63 5.22
N MET A 198 21.23 9.67 5.65
CA MET A 198 20.61 10.87 6.24
C MET A 198 21.34 11.31 7.52
N THR A 199 21.65 10.36 8.41
CA THR A 199 22.38 10.63 9.66
C THR A 199 23.77 11.19 9.37
N ALA A 200 24.51 10.59 8.44
CA ALA A 200 25.88 11.00 8.12
C ALA A 200 25.93 12.47 7.66
N VAL A 201 25.08 12.84 6.70
CA VAL A 201 25.02 14.22 6.20
C VAL A 201 24.48 15.16 7.30
N GLY A 202 23.46 14.74 8.05
CA GLY A 202 22.86 15.57 9.09
C GLY A 202 23.83 15.88 10.24
N VAL A 203 24.60 14.86 10.70
CA VAL A 203 25.67 15.03 11.69
C VAL A 203 26.77 15.95 11.15
N ALA A 204 27.18 15.78 9.89
CA ALA A 204 28.21 16.62 9.29
C ALA A 204 27.81 18.11 9.32
N LEU A 205 26.57 18.43 8.99
CA LEU A 205 26.05 19.82 9.05
C LEU A 205 25.83 20.29 10.49
N ALA A 206 25.28 19.45 11.36
CA ALA A 206 24.99 19.77 12.76
C ALA A 206 26.25 20.05 13.59
N THR A 207 27.38 19.43 13.23
CA THR A 207 28.66 19.55 13.94
C THR A 207 29.68 20.43 13.22
N ALA A 208 29.33 20.98 12.06
CA ALA A 208 30.21 21.88 11.30
C ALA A 208 30.66 23.08 12.15
N SER A 209 31.93 23.46 12.03
CA SER A 209 32.51 24.65 12.66
C SER A 209 32.53 25.87 11.75
N THR A 210 32.24 25.68 10.46
CA THR A 210 32.25 26.71 9.42
C THR A 210 30.97 26.66 8.60
N VAL A 211 30.63 27.78 7.97
CA VAL A 211 29.50 27.87 7.05
C VAL A 211 29.87 27.12 5.77
N VAL A 212 29.16 26.03 5.48
CA VAL A 212 29.36 25.20 4.30
C VAL A 212 28.61 25.80 3.11
N TYR A 213 27.41 26.35 3.36
CA TYR A 213 26.55 26.93 2.32
C TYR A 213 26.47 28.45 2.47
N ALA A 214 27.46 29.15 1.91
CA ALA A 214 27.54 30.61 1.94
C ALA A 214 26.27 31.35 1.42
N PRO A 215 25.51 30.84 0.41
CA PRO A 215 24.32 31.53 -0.07
C PRO A 215 23.22 31.79 0.97
N TYR A 216 23.24 31.08 2.10
CA TYR A 216 22.27 31.27 3.18
C TYR A 216 22.61 32.40 4.16
N ALA A 217 23.80 33.02 4.07
CA ALA A 217 24.25 34.05 5.00
C ALA A 217 23.28 35.25 5.10
N ASP A 218 22.89 35.80 3.96
CA ASP A 218 22.01 36.98 3.91
C ASP A 218 20.59 36.65 4.38
N GLY A 219 20.10 35.45 4.01
CA GLY A 219 18.78 34.97 4.42
C GLY A 219 18.68 34.74 5.92
N ALA A 220 19.69 34.09 6.52
CA ALA A 220 19.81 33.91 7.96
C ALA A 220 19.76 35.25 8.72
N ALA A 221 20.56 36.23 8.27
CA ALA A 221 20.61 37.55 8.89
C ALA A 221 19.25 38.27 8.87
N ARG A 222 18.49 38.16 7.76
CA ARG A 222 17.13 38.74 7.64
C ARG A 222 16.16 38.21 8.70
N TYR A 223 16.33 36.98 9.15
CA TYR A 223 15.49 36.36 10.19
C TYR A 223 16.12 36.40 11.59
N GLY A 224 17.21 37.15 11.77
CA GLY A 224 17.84 37.38 13.08
C GLY A 224 18.65 36.20 13.59
N THR A 225 19.13 35.32 12.71
CA THR A 225 20.07 34.22 13.03
C THR A 225 21.35 34.39 12.22
N ASP A 226 22.41 33.67 12.57
CA ASP A 226 23.58 33.51 11.70
C ASP A 226 23.49 32.20 10.89
N ALA A 227 24.22 32.14 9.76
CA ALA A 227 24.17 30.99 8.86
C ALA A 227 24.76 29.71 9.46
N LEU A 228 25.73 29.82 10.38
CA LEU A 228 26.29 28.63 11.03
C LEU A 228 25.27 28.01 11.97
N ALA A 229 24.56 28.82 12.76
CA ALA A 229 23.48 28.38 13.63
C ALA A 229 22.33 27.76 12.83
N ASP A 230 21.88 28.42 11.75
CA ASP A 230 20.83 27.88 10.88
C ASP A 230 21.24 26.57 10.21
N GLN A 231 22.48 26.46 9.73
CA GLN A 231 23.00 25.23 9.14
C GLN A 231 23.06 24.07 10.14
N ARG A 232 23.50 24.35 11.38
CA ARG A 232 23.53 23.32 12.44
C ARG A 232 22.14 22.86 12.81
N LEU A 233 21.17 23.79 12.87
CA LEU A 233 19.76 23.47 13.06
C LEU A 233 19.24 22.60 11.91
N ALA A 234 19.56 22.95 10.67
CA ALA A 234 19.20 22.18 9.49
C ALA A 234 19.74 20.74 9.55
N GLY A 235 21.01 20.57 9.89
CA GLY A 235 21.64 19.26 10.11
C GLY A 235 20.96 18.47 11.22
N THR A 236 20.58 19.13 12.31
CA THR A 236 19.86 18.51 13.45
C THR A 236 18.44 18.08 13.08
N ILE A 237 17.72 18.91 12.32
CA ILE A 237 16.39 18.58 11.77
C ILE A 237 16.49 17.36 10.86
N MET A 238 17.46 17.33 9.96
CA MET A 238 17.64 16.22 9.04
C MET A 238 18.06 14.93 9.78
N TRP A 239 19.01 15.03 10.71
CA TRP A 239 19.46 13.89 11.49
C TRP A 239 18.38 13.38 12.44
N ILE A 240 18.03 14.15 13.47
CA ILE A 240 17.16 13.69 14.56
C ILE A 240 15.72 13.66 14.09
N GLY A 241 15.23 14.74 13.46
CA GLY A 241 13.85 14.82 12.98
C GLY A 241 13.55 13.78 11.91
N GLY A 242 14.41 13.68 10.89
CA GLY A 242 14.30 12.67 9.83
C GLY A 242 14.38 11.24 10.37
N SER A 243 15.37 10.95 11.24
CA SER A 243 15.53 9.62 11.83
C SER A 243 14.37 9.23 12.74
N ALA A 244 13.86 10.15 13.56
CA ALA A 244 12.72 9.90 14.43
C ALA A 244 11.47 9.56 13.60
N LEU A 245 11.21 10.32 12.53
CA LEU A 245 10.06 10.08 11.66
C LEU A 245 10.16 8.72 10.94
N MET A 246 11.35 8.38 10.41
CA MET A 246 11.59 7.06 9.81
C MET A 246 11.44 5.93 10.83
N ALA A 247 11.97 6.09 12.05
CA ALA A 247 11.84 5.10 13.12
C ALA A 247 10.38 4.87 13.52
N LEU A 248 9.58 5.94 13.66
CA LEU A 248 8.14 5.83 13.93
C LEU A 248 7.40 5.07 12.82
N LEU A 249 7.74 5.32 11.55
CA LEU A 249 7.17 4.59 10.42
C LEU A 249 7.60 3.12 10.39
N ALA A 250 8.86 2.82 10.71
CA ALA A 250 9.35 1.46 10.84
C ALA A 250 8.60 0.70 11.94
N VAL A 251 8.40 1.33 13.11
CA VAL A 251 7.59 0.78 14.20
C VAL A 251 6.14 0.58 13.76
N ALA A 252 5.52 1.55 13.10
CA ALA A 252 4.14 1.42 12.61
C ALA A 252 3.98 0.27 11.60
N ILE A 253 4.95 0.08 10.69
CA ILE A 253 4.97 -1.02 9.73
C ILE A 253 5.13 -2.37 10.46
N GLY A 254 6.07 -2.45 11.41
CA GLY A 254 6.30 -3.64 12.23
C GLY A 254 5.08 -4.01 13.07
N TRP A 255 4.50 -3.03 13.77
CA TRP A 255 3.30 -3.19 14.58
C TRP A 255 2.12 -3.71 13.77
N ARG A 256 1.84 -3.10 12.61
CA ARG A 256 0.80 -3.59 11.70
C ARG A 256 1.04 -5.01 11.21
N ALA A 257 2.31 -5.41 11.07
CA ALA A 257 2.65 -6.76 10.67
C ALA A 257 2.42 -7.80 11.77
N VAL A 258 2.75 -7.45 13.02
CA VAL A 258 2.46 -8.27 14.21
C VAL A 258 0.95 -8.48 14.33
N LEU A 259 0.16 -7.39 14.32
CA LEU A 259 -1.30 -7.48 14.36
C LEU A 259 -1.88 -8.34 13.21
N ALA A 260 -1.30 -8.22 12.01
CA ALA A 260 -1.76 -9.02 10.87
C ALA A 260 -1.41 -10.50 11.01
N GLU A 261 -0.31 -10.86 11.69
CA GLU A 261 0.04 -12.25 11.97
C GLU A 261 -0.85 -12.85 13.06
N GLU A 262 -1.14 -12.11 14.13
CA GLU A 262 -2.10 -12.53 15.17
C GLU A 262 -3.47 -12.85 14.57
N GLN A 263 -4.00 -11.98 13.69
CA GLN A 263 -5.26 -12.25 12.99
C GLN A 263 -5.20 -13.51 12.13
N ARG A 264 -4.06 -13.78 11.48
CA ARG A 264 -3.86 -15.01 10.70
C ARG A 264 -3.81 -16.24 11.60
N GLN A 265 -3.16 -16.16 12.76
CA GLN A 265 -3.10 -17.24 13.75
C GLN A 265 -4.50 -17.57 14.27
N LEU A 266 -5.28 -16.56 14.67
CA LEU A 266 -6.66 -16.75 15.14
C LEU A 266 -7.55 -17.42 14.08
N VAL A 267 -7.40 -17.06 12.80
CA VAL A 267 -8.13 -17.71 11.70
C VAL A 267 -7.70 -19.17 11.52
N ARG A 268 -6.39 -19.48 11.65
CA ARG A 268 -5.87 -20.86 11.59
C ARG A 268 -6.37 -21.69 12.76
N GLU A 269 -6.40 -21.13 13.97
CA GLU A 269 -6.93 -21.80 15.17
C GLU A 269 -8.42 -22.09 15.04
N ARG A 270 -9.21 -21.12 14.56
CA ARG A 270 -10.65 -21.34 14.29
C ARG A 270 -10.88 -22.41 13.23
N ALA A 271 -10.09 -22.42 12.15
CA ALA A 271 -10.19 -23.43 11.11
C ALA A 271 -9.76 -24.83 11.60
N GLY A 272 -8.68 -24.90 12.39
CA GLY A 272 -8.18 -26.12 13.01
C GLY A 272 -9.14 -26.68 14.07
N GLY A 273 -9.71 -25.82 14.92
CA GLY A 273 -10.72 -26.17 15.92
C GLY A 273 -12.04 -26.63 15.29
N ALA A 274 -12.48 -25.99 14.20
CA ALA A 274 -13.64 -26.45 13.43
C ALA A 274 -13.38 -27.83 12.82
N SER A 275 -12.19 -28.06 12.26
CA SER A 275 -11.81 -29.36 11.69
C SER A 275 -11.71 -30.45 12.76
N ALA A 276 -11.13 -30.15 13.93
CA ALA A 276 -11.07 -31.05 15.06
C ALA A 276 -12.46 -31.39 15.62
N GLY A 277 -13.35 -30.38 15.71
CA GLY A 277 -14.74 -30.57 16.14
C GLY A 277 -15.55 -31.46 15.19
N VAL A 278 -15.35 -31.33 13.87
CA VAL A 278 -15.95 -32.23 12.86
C VAL A 278 -15.46 -33.66 13.06
N VAL A 279 -14.15 -33.88 13.22
CA VAL A 279 -13.58 -35.22 13.43
C VAL A 279 -14.08 -35.87 14.71
N VAL A 280 -14.19 -35.11 15.82
CA VAL A 280 -14.71 -35.63 17.08
C VAL A 280 -16.20 -35.99 16.95
N ARG A 281 -16.99 -35.17 16.27
CA ARG A 281 -18.43 -35.44 16.03
C ARG A 281 -18.65 -36.68 15.17
N GLU A 282 -17.87 -36.87 14.11
CA GLU A 282 -17.93 -38.07 13.27
C GLU A 282 -17.56 -39.34 14.05
N ARG A 283 -16.51 -39.27 14.88
CA ARG A 283 -16.12 -40.40 15.74
C ARG A 283 -17.15 -40.73 16.81
N GLY A 284 -17.76 -39.71 17.42
CA GLY A 284 -18.84 -39.85 18.40
C GLY A 284 -20.08 -40.49 17.78
N ALA A 285 -20.54 -39.97 16.64
CA ALA A 285 -21.67 -40.54 15.91
C ALA A 285 -21.42 -42.00 15.46
N GLY A 286 -20.19 -42.33 15.06
CA GLY A 286 -19.80 -43.69 14.73
C GLY A 286 -19.74 -44.62 15.94
N ALA A 287 -19.40 -44.11 17.13
CA ALA A 287 -19.43 -44.88 18.38
C ALA A 287 -20.86 -45.14 18.86
N GLU A 288 -21.73 -44.13 18.84
CA GLU A 288 -23.15 -44.26 19.17
C GLU A 288 -23.86 -45.24 18.21
N ALA A 289 -23.60 -45.14 16.91
CA ALA A 289 -24.16 -46.08 15.93
C ALA A 289 -23.75 -47.52 16.21
N ARG A 290 -22.49 -47.77 16.62
CA ARG A 290 -22.01 -49.10 17.00
C ARG A 290 -22.66 -49.62 18.28
N GLN A 291 -22.92 -48.75 19.25
CA GLN A 291 -23.60 -49.13 20.49
C GLN A 291 -25.06 -49.54 20.24
N VAL A 292 -25.80 -48.78 19.44
CA VAL A 292 -27.20 -49.11 19.09
C VAL A 292 -27.31 -50.44 18.35
N VAL A 293 -26.37 -50.75 17.45
CA VAL A 293 -26.32 -52.05 16.76
C VAL A 293 -26.05 -53.18 17.75
N ARG A 294 -25.14 -52.97 18.72
CA ARG A 294 -24.81 -53.97 19.74
C ARG A 294 -25.96 -54.22 20.73
N GLU A 295 -26.69 -53.19 21.13
CA GLU A 295 -27.87 -53.31 22.00
C GLU A 295 -29.02 -54.05 21.30
N ARG A 296 -29.24 -53.78 20.00
CA ARG A 296 -30.22 -54.53 19.20
C ARG A 296 -29.81 -55.99 18.98
N ALA A 297 -28.53 -56.25 18.79
CA ALA A 297 -28.01 -57.62 18.69
C ALA A 297 -28.03 -58.36 20.04
N GLY A 298 -27.84 -57.64 21.15
CA GLY A 298 -27.89 -58.19 22.51
C GLY A 298 -29.30 -58.43 23.07
N GLY A 299 -30.31 -57.70 22.57
CA GLY A 299 -31.72 -57.94 22.87
C GLY A 299 -32.32 -59.14 22.12
N ALA A 300 -31.68 -59.58 21.04
CA ALA A 300 -32.04 -60.79 20.30
C ALA A 300 -31.31 -62.00 20.89
N GLY A 301 -31.76 -62.45 22.06
CA GLY A 301 -31.40 -63.77 22.56
C GLY A 301 -31.95 -64.86 21.63
N ALA A 302 -31.05 -65.76 21.21
CA ALA A 302 -31.27 -67.08 20.63
C ALA A 302 -31.71 -67.17 19.15
N GLY A 303 -30.75 -67.57 18.32
CA GLY A 303 -30.96 -68.51 17.23
C GLY A 303 -31.27 -67.92 15.87
N ALA A 304 -30.23 -67.61 15.09
CA ALA A 304 -30.22 -67.87 13.65
C ALA A 304 -28.82 -67.64 13.09
N ASP A 305 -28.25 -68.71 12.56
CA ASP A 305 -27.15 -68.72 11.60
C ASP A 305 -27.54 -67.85 10.39
N VAL A 306 -26.91 -66.69 10.22
CA VAL A 306 -27.12 -65.83 9.04
C VAL A 306 -25.76 -65.53 8.41
N ARG A 307 -25.58 -66.17 7.26
CA ARG A 307 -24.44 -66.08 6.34
C ARG A 307 -24.04 -64.64 6.03
N GLU A 308 -22.73 -64.41 6.09
CA GLU A 308 -22.04 -63.23 5.56
C GLU A 308 -22.40 -63.03 4.08
N GLY A 309 -23.01 -61.89 3.73
CA GLY A 309 -23.21 -61.52 2.32
C GLY A 309 -24.15 -60.35 2.04
N GLY A 310 -25.16 -60.09 2.88
CA GLY A 310 -26.20 -59.09 2.57
C GLY A 310 -26.11 -57.75 3.32
N ALA A 311 -25.54 -57.74 4.53
CA ALA A 311 -25.67 -56.60 5.47
C ALA A 311 -24.97 -55.30 5.02
N GLY A 312 -23.99 -55.38 4.10
CA GLY A 312 -23.28 -54.22 3.60
C GLY A 312 -24.07 -53.35 2.61
N VAL A 313 -25.11 -53.92 1.98
CA VAL A 313 -25.93 -53.21 0.97
C VAL A 313 -27.09 -52.47 1.64
N GLU A 314 -27.79 -53.10 2.58
CA GLU A 314 -28.87 -52.45 3.35
C GLU A 314 -28.37 -51.30 4.22
N ALA A 315 -27.19 -51.44 4.85
CA ALA A 315 -26.60 -50.36 5.65
C ALA A 315 -26.24 -49.13 4.80
N ARG A 316 -25.83 -49.33 3.54
CA ARG A 316 -25.56 -48.23 2.59
C ARG A 316 -26.85 -47.59 2.08
N GLN A 317 -27.93 -48.34 1.96
CA GLN A 317 -29.23 -47.85 1.51
C GLN A 317 -29.93 -46.99 2.58
N LEU A 318 -29.87 -47.41 3.85
CA LEU A 318 -30.43 -46.66 4.99
C LEU A 318 -29.68 -45.35 5.29
N VAL A 319 -28.36 -45.31 5.08
CA VAL A 319 -27.56 -44.08 5.20
C VAL A 319 -27.87 -43.11 4.05
N ARG A 320 -28.17 -43.62 2.85
CA ARG A 320 -28.53 -42.80 1.67
C ARG A 320 -29.95 -42.21 1.79
N GLU A 321 -30.90 -42.96 2.36
CA GLU A 321 -32.26 -42.48 2.64
C GLU A 321 -32.27 -41.41 3.73
N ARG A 322 -31.49 -41.58 4.81
CA ARG A 322 -31.36 -40.54 5.85
C ARG A 322 -30.62 -39.29 5.37
N ALA A 323 -29.66 -39.42 4.46
CA ALA A 323 -28.97 -38.27 3.86
C ALA A 323 -29.86 -37.51 2.86
N GLY A 324 -30.83 -38.18 2.21
CA GLY A 324 -31.79 -37.56 1.28
C GLY A 324 -32.97 -36.86 1.96
N GLY A 325 -33.30 -37.23 3.21
CA GLY A 325 -34.48 -36.71 3.94
C GLY A 325 -34.35 -35.28 4.51
N ALA A 326 -33.17 -34.66 4.44
CA ALA A 326 -32.96 -33.30 4.95
C ALA A 326 -33.23 -32.18 3.91
N GLY A 327 -33.76 -32.51 2.72
CA GLY A 327 -33.82 -31.60 1.58
C GLY A 327 -35.13 -31.54 0.79
N ALA A 328 -36.27 -31.94 1.34
CA ALA A 328 -37.55 -31.85 0.63
C ALA A 328 -38.69 -31.44 1.59
N GLY A 329 -38.81 -30.13 1.78
CA GLY A 329 -39.86 -29.51 2.57
C GLY A 329 -40.06 -28.05 2.17
N ALA A 330 -40.19 -27.78 0.87
CA ALA A 330 -40.81 -26.55 0.39
C ALA A 330 -41.35 -26.75 -1.03
N ASP A 331 -42.68 -26.67 -1.08
CA ASP A 331 -43.50 -26.20 -2.18
C ASP A 331 -43.88 -27.18 -3.30
N GLY A 332 -45.17 -27.48 -3.31
CA GLY A 332 -45.84 -28.24 -4.33
C GLY A 332 -46.99 -27.42 -4.91
N SER A 333 -47.04 -27.33 -6.24
CA SER A 333 -48.28 -27.38 -7.04
C SER A 333 -47.87 -27.44 -8.52
N ARG A 334 -48.13 -28.59 -9.19
CA ARG A 334 -49.17 -28.76 -10.24
C ARG A 334 -48.99 -27.78 -11.42
N SER A 335 -48.75 -28.18 -12.67
CA SER A 335 -49.42 -29.23 -13.46
C SER A 335 -48.65 -29.57 -14.75
N ARG A 336 -48.90 -30.80 -15.25
CA ARG A 336 -48.88 -31.28 -16.65
C ARG A 336 -48.87 -30.17 -17.73
N GLU A 337 -48.11 -30.23 -18.83
CA GLU A 337 -48.17 -31.24 -19.90
C GLU A 337 -46.98 -31.06 -20.88
N GLN A 338 -46.59 -32.14 -21.56
CA GLN A 338 -45.56 -32.30 -22.59
C GLN A 338 -46.29 -32.78 -23.89
N PRO A 339 -45.67 -32.90 -25.10
CA PRO A 339 -44.68 -32.09 -25.82
C PRO A 339 -45.14 -31.87 -27.32
N PRO A 340 -44.34 -32.05 -28.40
CA PRO A 340 -43.95 -30.96 -29.31
C PRO A 340 -44.31 -31.20 -30.80
N ALA A 341 -44.17 -30.18 -31.66
CA ALA A 341 -43.72 -30.30 -33.06
C ALA A 341 -43.85 -28.95 -33.79
N GLY A 342 -42.96 -28.68 -34.75
CA GLY A 342 -43.25 -27.72 -35.83
C GLY A 342 -42.09 -26.85 -36.28
N SER A 343 -41.33 -27.36 -37.24
CA SER A 343 -40.29 -26.68 -38.00
C SER A 343 -40.84 -25.76 -39.11
N THR A 344 -40.26 -24.55 -39.25
CA THR A 344 -40.00 -23.75 -40.49
C THR A 344 -41.18 -23.13 -41.27
N PRO A 345 -40.98 -22.21 -42.25
CA PRO A 345 -39.98 -21.11 -42.43
C PRO A 345 -40.58 -19.76 -42.98
N ARG A 346 -39.70 -18.75 -43.21
CA ARG A 346 -39.79 -17.62 -44.20
C ARG A 346 -40.83 -16.50 -43.87
N THR A 347 -40.67 -15.19 -44.13
CA THR A 347 -40.03 -14.35 -45.20
C THR A 347 -39.87 -12.87 -44.77
N GLY A 348 -38.88 -12.15 -45.36
CA GLY A 348 -38.95 -10.74 -45.86
C GLY A 348 -39.04 -9.59 -44.83
N GLY A 349 -38.50 -8.39 -45.03
CA GLY A 349 -37.85 -7.75 -46.17
C GLY A 349 -37.28 -6.37 -45.75
N SER A 350 -36.56 -5.76 -46.67
CA SER A 350 -35.85 -4.46 -46.61
C SER A 350 -36.71 -3.23 -46.29
N ALA A 351 -36.16 -2.32 -45.49
CA ALA A 351 -36.03 -0.87 -45.75
C ALA A 351 -35.07 -0.27 -44.71
#